data_AF-A0AAW0GMW0-F1
#
_entry.id   AF-A0AAW0GMW0-F1
#
_cell.length_a   1.000
_cell.length_b   1.000
_cell.length_c   1.000
_cell.angle_alpha   90.00
_cell.angle_beta   90.00
_cell.angle_gamma   90.00
#
_symmetry.space_group_name_H-M   'P 1'
#
loop_
_entity.id
_entity.type
_entity.pdbx_description
1 polymer ?
#
loop_
_entity_poly.entity_id
_entity_poly.type
_entity_poly.pdbx_seq_one_letter_code
_entity_poly.pdbx_strand_id
1 'polypeptide(L)'
;MIMKQLANKTEISYHDLLLEFPFKGDETALRNMEHAELISIATHNGRPSTIKPGKPVYRYVFERLVHDTVFQATQDIAFNMKLLASAESVVKTCEDELVALNNIDAGTSTWWGPNRAVKQRREHVLKNLHAAGVKIENLEKQNIALKKLLSKSS
;
A
#
# COMPACT_ATOMS: atom_id res chain seq x y z
N MET A 1 7.85 5.26 -1.51
CA MET A 1 8.92 4.56 -2.27
C MET A 1 10.23 4.62 -1.49
N ILE A 2 10.96 3.52 -1.41
CA ILE A 2 12.23 3.43 -0.65
C ILE A 2 13.32 4.36 -1.20
N MET A 3 13.43 4.54 -2.54
CA MET A 3 14.39 5.47 -3.14
C MET A 3 14.18 6.92 -2.69
N LYS A 4 12.92 7.37 -2.54
CA LYS A 4 12.61 8.71 -2.02
C LYS A 4 13.05 8.89 -0.57
N GLN A 5 12.97 7.83 0.23
CA GLN A 5 13.47 7.88 1.61
C GLN A 5 15.00 7.86 1.64
N LEU A 6 15.66 7.05 0.80
CA LEU A 6 17.12 6.94 0.70
C LEU A 6 17.79 8.14 0.02
N ALA A 7 17.04 8.93 -0.76
CA ALA A 7 17.50 10.22 -1.26
C ALA A 7 17.58 11.28 -0.14
N ASN A 8 16.62 11.25 0.79
CA ASN A 8 16.51 12.26 1.86
C ASN A 8 17.23 11.86 3.15
N LYS A 9 17.36 10.56 3.42
CA LYS A 9 17.97 10.00 4.64
C LYS A 9 19.13 9.11 4.25
N THR A 10 20.18 9.14 5.06
CA THR A 10 21.36 8.27 4.89
C THR A 10 21.04 6.80 5.16
N GLU A 11 20.10 6.53 6.07
CA GLU A 11 19.67 5.19 6.45
C GLU A 11 18.19 5.18 6.88
N ILE A 12 17.56 4.02 6.77
CA ILE A 12 16.15 3.80 7.13
C ILE A 12 16.05 2.55 8.00
N SER A 13 15.12 2.53 8.96
CA SER A 13 14.82 1.33 9.75
C SER A 13 14.28 0.21 8.85
N TYR A 14 14.90 -0.98 8.94
CA TYR A 14 14.44 -2.18 8.24
C TYR A 14 13.03 -2.59 8.69
N HIS A 15 12.81 -2.55 10.01
CA HIS A 15 11.56 -2.99 10.62
C HIS A 15 10.40 -2.07 10.24
N ASP A 16 10.60 -0.76 10.28
CA ASP A 16 9.56 0.22 9.97
C ASP A 16 9.08 0.06 8.53
N LEU A 17 9.99 -0.26 7.60
CA LEU A 17 9.64 -0.52 6.20
C LEU A 17 8.79 -1.77 6.02
N LEU A 18 8.96 -2.79 6.87
CA LEU A 18 8.18 -4.02 6.82
C LEU A 18 6.79 -3.87 7.46
N LEU A 19 6.56 -2.88 8.30
CA LEU A 19 5.23 -2.66 8.90
C LEU A 19 4.23 -2.10 7.89
N GLU A 20 4.72 -1.29 6.95
CA GLU A 20 3.89 -0.50 6.05
C GLU A 20 3.88 -1.05 4.62
N PHE A 21 2.81 -0.76 3.90
CA PHE A 21 2.75 -0.96 2.45
C PHE A 21 3.86 -0.12 1.77
N PRO A 22 4.61 -0.65 0.78
CA PRO A 22 4.32 -1.82 -0.06
C PRO A 22 4.95 -3.14 0.39
N PHE A 23 5.77 -3.14 1.44
CA PHE A 23 6.50 -4.35 1.84
C PHE A 23 5.65 -5.20 2.78
N LYS A 24 5.04 -4.62 3.83
CA LYS A 24 4.06 -5.30 4.71
C LYS A 24 4.44 -6.77 5.03
N GLY A 25 5.66 -6.99 5.52
CA GLY A 25 6.20 -8.31 5.85
C GLY A 25 6.89 -9.06 4.71
N ASP A 26 6.86 -8.56 3.47
CA ASP A 26 7.60 -9.12 2.33
C ASP A 26 9.09 -8.75 2.39
N GLU A 27 9.86 -9.56 3.11
CA GLU A 27 11.31 -9.45 3.14
C GLU A 27 11.95 -9.81 1.81
N THR A 28 11.31 -10.64 0.98
CA THR A 28 11.86 -11.11 -0.30
C THR A 28 12.11 -9.95 -1.23
N ALA A 29 11.19 -8.98 -1.29
CA ALA A 29 11.39 -7.76 -2.05
C ALA A 29 12.65 -6.99 -1.62
N LEU A 30 12.88 -6.83 -0.31
CA LEU A 30 14.06 -6.14 0.22
C LEU A 30 15.34 -6.92 -0.08
N ARG A 31 15.32 -8.25 0.05
CA ARG A 31 16.46 -9.11 -0.30
C ARG A 31 16.79 -9.08 -1.78
N ASN A 32 15.79 -9.09 -2.65
CA ASN A 32 16.00 -8.95 -4.08
C ASN A 32 16.64 -7.59 -4.44
N MET A 33 16.23 -6.52 -3.76
CA MET A 33 16.86 -5.20 -3.93
C MET A 33 18.31 -5.17 -3.42
N GLU A 34 18.59 -5.90 -2.33
CA GLU A 34 19.96 -6.08 -1.82
C GLU A 34 20.82 -6.89 -2.80
N HIS A 35 20.31 -8.01 -3.33
CA HIS A 35 20.99 -8.82 -4.33
C HIS A 35 21.26 -8.08 -5.65
N ALA A 36 20.37 -7.16 -6.03
CA ALA A 36 20.57 -6.26 -7.16
C ALA A 36 21.56 -5.11 -6.86
N GLU A 37 22.21 -5.12 -5.70
CA GLU A 37 23.11 -4.08 -5.18
C GLU A 37 22.47 -2.69 -5.05
N LEU A 38 21.15 -2.54 -5.20
CA LEU A 38 20.48 -1.25 -5.12
C LEU A 38 20.51 -0.69 -3.71
N ILE A 39 20.31 -1.58 -2.73
CA ILE A 39 20.36 -1.27 -1.31
C ILE A 39 21.35 -2.21 -0.61
N SER A 40 21.74 -1.87 0.60
CA SER A 40 22.48 -2.74 1.52
C SER A 40 21.70 -2.82 2.83
N ILE A 41 21.58 -4.03 3.38
CA ILE A 41 20.92 -4.27 4.66
C ILE A 41 21.98 -4.51 5.72
N ALA A 42 22.16 -3.55 6.63
CA ALA A 42 23.08 -3.69 7.74
C ALA A 42 22.45 -4.55 8.85
N THR A 43 23.25 -5.44 9.42
CA THR A 43 22.85 -6.29 10.54
C THR A 43 23.41 -5.76 11.85
N HIS A 44 22.62 -5.89 12.92
CA HIS A 44 23.03 -5.58 14.29
C HIS A 44 22.62 -6.75 15.18
N ASN A 45 23.57 -7.36 15.89
CA ASN A 45 23.36 -8.59 16.67
C ASN A 45 22.74 -9.73 15.84
N GLY A 46 23.21 -9.93 14.60
CA GLY A 46 22.76 -11.02 13.73
C GLY A 46 21.41 -10.84 13.06
N ARG A 47 20.70 -9.72 13.31
CA ARG A 47 19.40 -9.40 12.68
C ARG A 47 19.50 -8.16 11.78
N PRO A 48 18.72 -8.08 10.68
CA PRO A 48 18.57 -6.86 9.90
C PRO A 48 18.17 -5.67 10.78
N SER A 49 18.75 -4.50 10.53
CA SER A 49 18.53 -3.32 11.37
C SER A 49 18.25 -2.07 10.55
N THR A 50 19.14 -1.73 9.62
CA THR A 50 19.03 -0.52 8.81
C THR A 50 19.26 -0.82 7.33
N ILE A 51 18.59 -0.07 6.47
CA ILE A 51 18.76 -0.11 5.01
C ILE A 51 19.50 1.16 4.57
N LYS A 52 20.49 0.98 3.70
CA LYS A 52 21.32 2.04 3.09
C LYS A 52 21.33 1.89 1.57
N PRO A 53 21.70 2.94 0.81
CA PRO A 53 22.05 2.75 -0.60
C PRO A 53 23.17 1.71 -0.74
N GLY A 54 23.09 0.81 -1.72
CA GLY A 54 24.06 -0.27 -1.86
C GLY A 54 25.48 0.21 -2.17
N LYS A 55 25.61 1.40 -2.79
CA LYS A 55 26.88 2.12 -2.97
C LYS A 55 26.69 3.58 -2.56
N PRO A 56 27.70 4.25 -1.97
CA PRO A 56 27.59 5.66 -1.58
C PRO A 56 27.15 6.59 -2.71
N VAL A 57 27.60 6.32 -3.94
CA VAL A 57 27.23 7.08 -5.14
C VAL A 57 25.75 6.97 -5.50
N TYR A 58 25.05 5.89 -5.10
CA TYR A 58 23.64 5.69 -5.42
C TYR A 58 22.73 6.69 -4.73
N ARG A 59 23.17 7.33 -3.64
CA ARG A 59 22.41 8.44 -3.05
C ARG A 59 22.12 9.54 -4.08
N TYR A 60 23.16 10.00 -4.77
CA TYR A 60 23.02 11.03 -5.81
C TYR A 60 22.17 10.54 -7.00
N VAL A 61 22.24 9.24 -7.32
CA VAL A 61 21.38 8.65 -8.35
C VAL A 61 19.92 8.67 -7.91
N PHE A 62 19.62 8.28 -6.68
CA PHE A 62 18.26 8.34 -6.12
C PHE A 62 17.76 9.78 -6.02
N GLU A 63 18.62 10.73 -5.64
CA GLU A 63 18.32 12.16 -5.64
C GLU A 63 18.05 12.71 -7.05
N ARG A 64 18.58 12.12 -8.13
CA ARG A 64 18.23 12.53 -9.50
C ARG A 64 16.97 11.84 -10.02
N LEU A 65 16.76 10.58 -9.64
CA LEU A 65 15.61 9.77 -10.07
C LEU A 65 14.30 10.25 -9.44
N VAL A 66 14.30 10.49 -8.13
CA VAL A 66 13.31 11.40 -7.52
C VAL A 66 13.65 12.78 -8.10
N HIS A 67 12.78 13.66 -8.56
CA HIS A 67 13.06 14.85 -9.41
C HIS A 67 12.96 14.57 -10.91
N ASP A 68 13.25 13.35 -11.38
CA ASP A 68 12.80 12.96 -12.71
C ASP A 68 11.28 12.78 -12.70
N THR A 69 10.58 13.69 -13.38
CA THR A 69 9.11 13.75 -13.36
C THR A 69 8.45 12.54 -14.03
N VAL A 70 9.07 11.99 -15.08
CA VAL A 70 8.55 10.81 -15.80
C VAL A 70 8.69 9.57 -14.94
N PHE A 71 9.86 9.38 -14.33
CA PHE A 71 10.13 8.29 -13.40
C PHE A 71 9.20 8.36 -12.19
N GLN A 72 9.07 9.54 -11.57
CA GLN A 72 8.16 9.75 -10.44
C GLN A 72 6.71 9.40 -10.80
N ALA A 73 6.19 9.95 -11.90
CA ALA A 73 4.81 9.68 -12.30
C ALA A 73 4.58 8.19 -12.61
N THR A 74 5.56 7.52 -13.23
CA THR A 74 5.50 6.08 -13.51
C THR A 74 5.48 5.26 -12.22
N GLN A 75 6.33 5.58 -11.25
CA GLN A 75 6.39 4.88 -9.97
C GLN A 75 5.13 5.14 -9.12
N ASP A 76 4.61 6.36 -9.12
CA ASP A 76 3.39 6.72 -8.40
C ASP A 76 2.17 5.99 -8.99
N ILE A 77 2.05 5.88 -10.33
CA ILE A 77 1.02 5.06 -10.97
C ILE A 77 1.15 3.60 -10.53
N ALA A 78 2.34 3.01 -10.59
CA ALA A 78 2.56 1.62 -10.19
C ALA A 78 2.21 1.36 -8.72
N PHE A 79 2.55 2.31 -7.84
CA PHE A 79 2.20 2.27 -6.42
C PHE A 79 0.68 2.37 -6.20
N ASN A 80 0.03 3.32 -6.88
CA ASN A 80 -1.42 3.51 -6.84
C ASN A 80 -2.18 2.27 -7.33
N MET A 81 -1.70 1.59 -8.37
CA MET A 81 -2.31 0.35 -8.87
C MET A 81 -2.31 -0.77 -7.81
N LYS A 82 -1.23 -0.89 -7.02
CA LYS A 82 -1.21 -1.86 -5.91
C LYS A 82 -2.14 -1.45 -4.77
N LEU A 83 -2.26 -0.15 -4.47
CA LEU A 83 -3.21 0.35 -3.49
C LEU A 83 -4.66 0.14 -3.93
N LEU A 84 -4.95 0.28 -5.23
CA LEU A 84 -6.24 -0.01 -5.83
C LEU A 84 -6.61 -1.48 -5.63
N ALA A 85 -5.73 -2.40 -6.02
CA ALA A 85 -5.96 -3.85 -5.83
C ALA A 85 -6.22 -4.19 -4.34
N SER A 86 -5.50 -3.56 -3.41
CA SER A 86 -5.75 -3.72 -1.98
C SER A 86 -7.11 -3.17 -1.55
N ALA A 87 -7.54 -2.02 -2.07
CA ALA A 87 -8.84 -1.42 -1.75
C ALA A 87 -10.00 -2.22 -2.35
N GLU A 88 -9.87 -2.72 -3.58
CA GLU A 88 -10.82 -3.62 -4.23
C GLU A 88 -11.01 -4.92 -3.45
N SER A 89 -9.92 -5.49 -2.91
CA SER A 89 -10.00 -6.66 -2.03
C SER A 89 -10.81 -6.36 -0.74
N VAL A 90 -10.68 -5.16 -0.18
CA VAL A 90 -11.48 -4.73 0.98
C VAL A 90 -12.95 -4.59 0.59
N VAL A 91 -13.26 -4.00 -0.57
CA VAL A 91 -14.63 -3.89 -1.10
C VAL A 91 -15.26 -5.28 -1.20
N LYS A 92 -14.60 -6.22 -1.88
CA LYS A 92 -15.09 -7.59 -2.02
C LYS A 92 -15.34 -8.27 -0.67
N THR A 93 -14.40 -8.12 0.27
CA THR A 93 -14.55 -8.70 1.62
C THR A 93 -15.76 -8.10 2.36
N CYS A 94 -15.99 -6.79 2.21
CA CYS A 94 -17.15 -6.13 2.82
C CYS A 94 -18.46 -6.59 2.16
N GLU A 95 -18.50 -6.74 0.84
CA GLU A 95 -19.66 -7.26 0.11
C GLU A 95 -20.01 -8.69 0.54
N ASP A 96 -19.01 -9.57 0.60
CA ASP A 96 -19.16 -10.96 1.07
C ASP A 96 -19.70 -11.00 2.52
N GLU A 97 -19.17 -10.14 3.40
CA GLU A 97 -19.62 -10.05 4.79
C GLU A 97 -21.06 -9.52 4.91
N LEU A 98 -21.46 -8.52 4.11
CA LEU A 98 -22.82 -8.00 4.11
C LEU A 98 -23.84 -9.07 3.69
N VAL A 99 -23.49 -9.91 2.72
CA VAL A 99 -24.32 -11.07 2.32
C VAL A 99 -24.46 -12.03 3.50
N ALA A 100 -23.36 -12.37 4.18
CA ALA A 100 -23.40 -13.24 5.36
C ALA A 100 -24.27 -12.67 6.48
N LEU A 101 -24.16 -11.37 6.78
CA LEU A 101 -24.99 -10.69 7.77
C LEU A 101 -26.47 -10.67 7.39
N ASN A 102 -26.79 -10.58 6.09
CA ASN A 102 -28.18 -10.66 5.61
C ASN A 102 -28.78 -12.05 5.82
N ASN A 103 -28.00 -13.11 5.56
CA ASN A 103 -28.43 -14.49 5.80
C ASN A 103 -28.67 -14.79 7.28
N ILE A 104 -27.84 -14.23 8.18
CA ILE A 104 -28.03 -14.35 9.63
C ILE A 104 -29.34 -13.66 10.05
N ASP A 105 -29.61 -12.46 9.54
CA ASP A 105 -30.84 -11.70 9.83
C ASP A 105 -32.09 -12.49 9.39
N ALA A 106 -32.06 -13.04 8.17
CA ALA A 106 -33.14 -13.87 7.64
C ALA A 106 -33.41 -15.13 8.47
N GLY A 107 -32.36 -15.80 8.98
CA GLY A 107 -32.49 -17.00 9.80
C GLY A 107 -32.83 -16.76 11.29
N THR A 108 -32.60 -15.55 11.81
CA THR A 108 -32.77 -15.23 13.25
C THR A 108 -33.97 -14.33 13.55
N SER A 109 -34.51 -13.63 12.55
CA SER A 109 -35.64 -12.70 12.66
C SER A 109 -36.93 -13.30 13.24
N THR A 110 -37.12 -14.63 13.17
CA THR A 110 -38.32 -15.31 13.69
C THR A 110 -38.21 -15.72 15.18
N TRP A 111 -37.00 -15.92 15.72
CA TRP A 111 -36.83 -16.57 17.03
C TRP A 111 -36.19 -15.67 18.11
N TRP A 112 -35.32 -14.71 17.75
CA TRP A 112 -34.49 -13.98 18.73
C TRP A 112 -34.54 -12.46 18.61
N GLY A 113 -35.59 -11.86 18.04
CA GLY A 113 -35.73 -10.40 17.94
C GLY A 113 -34.60 -9.69 17.16
N PRO A 114 -34.59 -8.35 17.09
CA PRO A 114 -33.58 -7.63 16.33
C PRO A 114 -32.20 -7.73 17.00
N ASN A 115 -31.29 -8.44 16.36
CA ASN A 115 -29.94 -8.65 16.87
C ASN A 115 -29.10 -7.34 16.74
N ARG A 116 -29.06 -6.55 17.82
CA ARG A 116 -28.31 -5.28 17.91
C ARG A 116 -26.86 -5.43 17.45
N ALA A 117 -26.22 -6.57 17.69
CA ALA A 117 -24.84 -6.83 17.26
C ALA A 117 -24.71 -6.93 15.74
N VAL A 118 -25.67 -7.58 15.05
CA VAL A 118 -25.70 -7.67 13.57
C VAL A 118 -25.86 -6.28 12.96
N LYS A 119 -26.75 -5.45 13.52
CA LYS A 119 -26.93 -4.06 13.06
C LYS A 119 -25.65 -3.24 13.21
N GLN A 120 -25.01 -3.27 14.38
CA GLN A 120 -23.75 -2.55 14.63
C GLN A 120 -22.64 -3.02 13.69
N ARG A 121 -22.55 -4.34 13.45
CA ARG A 121 -21.56 -4.88 12.53
C ARG A 121 -21.82 -4.44 11.10
N ARG A 122 -23.07 -4.47 10.64
CA ARG A 122 -23.49 -3.98 9.31
C ARG A 122 -23.10 -2.51 9.09
N GLU A 123 -23.36 -1.66 10.08
CA GLU A 123 -22.96 -0.25 10.03
C GLU A 123 -21.43 -0.07 9.91
N HIS A 124 -20.65 -0.87 10.66
CA HIS A 124 -19.19 -0.86 10.55
C HIS A 124 -18.69 -1.30 9.17
N VAL A 125 -19.25 -2.38 8.62
CA VAL A 125 -18.87 -2.91 7.29
C VAL A 125 -19.20 -1.89 6.20
N LEU A 126 -20.39 -1.28 6.25
CA LEU A 126 -20.78 -0.22 5.31
C LEU A 126 -19.85 1.00 5.38
N LYS A 127 -19.41 1.39 6.58
CA LYS A 127 -18.44 2.47 6.75
C LYS A 127 -17.09 2.13 6.10
N ASN A 128 -16.60 0.90 6.27
CA ASN A 128 -15.35 0.46 5.66
C ASN A 128 -15.46 0.36 4.14
N LEU A 129 -16.58 -0.16 3.63
CA LEU A 129 -16.89 -0.22 2.20
C LEU A 129 -16.86 1.18 1.57
N HIS A 130 -17.52 2.15 2.21
CA HIS A 130 -17.51 3.54 1.75
C HIS A 130 -16.09 4.13 1.73
N ALA A 131 -15.32 3.94 2.81
CA ALA A 131 -13.95 4.44 2.88
C ALA A 131 -13.05 3.82 1.79
N ALA A 132 -13.23 2.52 1.48
CA ALA A 132 -12.51 1.86 0.40
C ALA A 132 -12.92 2.42 -0.98
N GLY A 133 -14.22 2.65 -1.21
CA GLY A 133 -14.71 3.28 -2.45
C GLY A 133 -14.15 4.68 -2.68
N VAL A 134 -14.19 5.54 -1.66
CA VAL A 134 -13.58 6.89 -1.73
C VAL A 134 -12.09 6.82 -2.04
N LYS A 135 -11.38 5.84 -1.45
CA LYS A 135 -9.95 5.62 -1.73
C LYS A 135 -9.72 5.23 -3.18
N ILE A 136 -10.54 4.33 -3.74
CA ILE A 136 -10.46 3.91 -5.15
C ILE A 136 -10.63 5.12 -6.07
N GLU A 137 -11.71 5.88 -5.90
CA GLU A 137 -11.98 7.06 -6.75
C GLU A 137 -10.83 8.08 -6.71
N ASN A 138 -10.27 8.33 -5.53
CA ASN A 138 -9.15 9.26 -5.38
C ASN A 138 -7.88 8.76 -6.09
N LEU A 139 -7.56 7.46 -5.96
CA LEU A 139 -6.40 6.86 -6.64
C LEU A 139 -6.58 6.85 -8.16
N GLU A 140 -7.79 6.59 -8.65
CA GLU A 140 -8.10 6.66 -10.09
C GLU A 140 -7.95 8.08 -10.63
N LYS A 141 -8.49 9.09 -9.93
CA LYS A 141 -8.33 10.51 -10.29
C LYS A 141 -6.85 10.91 -10.35
N GLN A 142 -6.05 10.47 -9.36
CA GLN A 142 -4.61 10.70 -9.35
C GLN A 142 -3.92 10.03 -10.55
N ASN A 143 -4.24 8.77 -10.83
CA ASN A 143 -3.68 8.05 -11.97
C ASN A 143 -4.04 8.70 -13.32
N ILE A 144 -5.26 9.22 -13.47
CA ILE A 144 -5.67 9.98 -14.67
C ILE A 144 -4.79 11.24 -14.82
N ALA A 145 -4.56 11.98 -13.73
CA ALA A 145 -3.71 13.17 -13.75
C ALA A 145 -2.25 12.84 -14.10
N LEU A 146 -1.70 11.79 -13.49
CA LEU A 146 -0.33 11.32 -13.75
C LEU A 146 -0.16 10.83 -15.19
N LYS A 147 -1.12 10.09 -15.74
CA LYS A 147 -1.10 9.66 -17.16
C LYS A 147 -1.14 10.85 -18.12
N LYS A 148 -1.93 11.89 -17.81
CA LYS A 148 -1.95 13.13 -18.60
C LYS A 148 -0.63 13.92 -18.52
N LEU A 149 0.07 13.84 -17.38
CA LEU A 149 1.41 14.42 -17.25
C LEU A 149 2.37 13.68 -18.17
N LEU A 150 2.38 12.35 -18.11
CA LEU A 150 3.25 11.50 -18.93
C LEU A 150 3.06 11.73 -20.43
N SER A 151 1.81 11.90 -20.89
CA SER A 151 1.52 12.17 -22.31
C SER A 151 1.96 13.55 -22.81
N LYS A 152 2.30 14.49 -21.90
CA LYS A 152 2.82 15.81 -22.25
C LYS A 152 4.35 15.88 -22.23
N SER A 153 4.97 14.95 -21.51
CA SER A 153 6.43 14.81 -21.41
C SER A 153 7.02 13.86 -22.46
N SER A 154 6.17 13.13 -23.17
CA SER A 154 6.51 12.24 -24.28
C SER A 154 6.59 12.97 -25.62
#